data_AF-A0A9X3KFT3-F1
#
_entry.id   AF-A0A9X3KFT3-F1
#
_cell.length_a   1.000
_cell.length_b   1.000
_cell.length_c   1.000
_cell.angle_alpha   90.00
_cell.angle_beta   90.00
_cell.angle_gamma   90.00
#
_symmetry.space_group_name_H-M   'P 1'
#
loop_
_entity.id
_entity.type
_entity.pdbx_description
1 polymer ?
#
loop_
_entity_poly.entity_id
_entity_poly.type
_entity_poly.pdbx_seq_one_letter_code
_entity_poly.pdbx_strand_id
1 'polypeptide(L)' 'ERNGRCAGGRKHLRDIAYMAVLSAIKVRDPVLGGFYQRLRMRGKPFKLAIIATVRKLITILNAIARSDPAFAQ' A
#
# COMPACT_ATOMS: atom_id res chain seq x y z
N GLU A 1 -18.58 -14.16 13.50
CA GLU A 1 -18.23 -12.71 13.44
C GLU A 1 -16.73 -12.56 13.22
N ARG A 2 -16.27 -12.43 11.96
CA ARG A 2 -14.82 -12.33 11.70
C ARG A 2 -14.36 -10.94 12.11
N ASN A 3 -13.85 -10.84 13.33
CA ASN A 3 -13.23 -9.65 13.87
C ASN A 3 -12.02 -9.29 12.99
N GLY A 4 -12.23 -8.42 11.99
CA GLY A 4 -11.27 -8.03 10.95
C GLY A 4 -10.13 -7.15 11.45
N ARG A 5 -9.66 -7.37 12.68
CA ARG A 5 -8.47 -6.72 13.23
C ARG A 5 -7.28 -7.64 13.00
N CYS A 6 -6.36 -7.20 12.14
CA CYS A 6 -5.04 -7.81 12.05
C CYS A 6 -4.24 -7.47 13.32
N ALA A 7 -4.44 -8.26 14.39
CA ALA A 7 -3.78 -8.06 15.67
C ALA A 7 -2.31 -8.51 15.67
N GLY A 8 -1.94 -9.52 14.86
CA GLY A 8 -0.57 -10.03 14.77
C GLY A 8 0.33 -9.34 13.72
N GLY A 9 1.60 -9.74 13.70
CA GLY A 9 2.59 -9.38 12.69
C GLY A 9 3.29 -8.02 12.88
N ARG A 10 3.87 -7.48 11.80
CA ARG A 10 4.68 -6.25 11.80
C ARG A 10 3.81 -4.98 11.73
N LYS A 11 3.14 -4.63 12.84
CA LYS A 11 2.25 -3.45 12.90
C LYS A 11 2.95 -2.16 12.48
N HIS A 12 4.14 -1.91 13.00
CA HIS A 12 4.91 -0.71 12.71
C HIS A 12 5.13 -0.51 11.20
N LEU A 13 5.48 -1.57 10.47
CA LEU A 13 5.64 -1.50 9.01
C LEU A 13 4.33 -1.19 8.28
N ARG A 14 3.19 -1.68 8.78
CA ARG A 14 1.88 -1.34 8.21
C ARG A 14 1.56 0.14 8.40
N ASP A 15 1.85 0.68 9.58
CA ASP A 15 1.62 2.10 9.88
C ASP A 15 2.50 2.99 8.98
N ILE A 16 3.78 2.64 8.81
CA ILE A 16 4.69 3.35 7.89
C ILE A 16 4.17 3.29 6.46
N ALA A 17 3.83 2.10 5.96
CA ALA A 17 3.35 1.95 4.59
C ALA A 17 2.04 2.71 4.36
N TYR A 18 1.17 2.77 5.37
CA TYR A 18 -0.05 3.58 5.33
C TYR A 18 0.27 5.08 5.19
N MET A 19 1.19 5.60 6.00
CA MET A 19 1.61 7.01 5.90
C MET A 19 2.32 7.32 4.58
N ALA A 20 3.13 6.40 4.07
CA ALA A 20 3.78 6.54 2.76
C ALA A 20 2.75 6.69 1.64
N VAL A 21 1.71 5.83 1.62
CA VAL A 21 0.63 5.92 0.63
C VAL A 21 -0.19 7.20 0.78
N LEU A 22 -0.48 7.62 2.02
CA LEU A 22 -1.18 8.90 2.25
C LEU A 22 -0.39 10.08 1.69
N SER A 23 0.92 10.10 1.92
CA SER A 23 1.81 11.13 1.36
C SER A 23 1.80 11.09 -0.18
N ALA A 24 1.95 9.91 -0.78
CA ALA A 24 1.91 9.72 -2.23
C ALA A 24 0.58 10.21 -2.85
N ILE A 25 -0.54 9.97 -2.19
CA ILE A 25 -1.86 10.49 -2.62
C ILE A 25 -1.90 12.02 -2.52
N LYS A 26 -1.38 12.60 -1.41
CA LYS A 26 -1.38 14.05 -1.17
C LYS A 26 -0.57 14.81 -2.23
N VAL A 27 0.60 14.28 -2.61
CA VAL A 27 1.47 14.87 -3.65
C VAL A 27 1.04 14.51 -5.08
N ARG A 28 -0.08 13.79 -5.25
CA ARG A 28 -0.62 13.36 -6.55
C ARG A 28 0.35 12.52 -7.38
N ASP A 29 1.05 11.58 -6.73
CA ASP A 29 1.88 10.61 -7.43
C ASP A 29 1.08 9.87 -8.52
N PRO A 30 1.54 9.83 -9.79
CA PRO A 30 0.77 9.29 -10.90
C PRO A 30 0.54 7.77 -10.78
N VAL A 31 1.43 7.04 -10.11
CA VAL A 31 1.36 5.58 -9.99
C VAL A 31 0.41 5.17 -8.86
N LEU A 32 0.72 5.59 -7.63
CA LEU A 32 -0.02 5.23 -6.42
C LEU A 32 -1.27 6.08 -6.25
N GLY A 33 -1.16 7.40 -6.43
CA GLY A 33 -2.29 8.33 -6.38
C GLY A 33 -3.30 8.05 -7.49
N GLY A 34 -2.82 7.77 -8.71
CA GLY A 34 -3.67 7.35 -9.82
C GLY A 34 -4.38 6.02 -9.55
N PHE A 35 -3.69 5.03 -8.98
CA PHE A 35 -4.32 3.75 -8.60
C PHE A 35 -5.39 3.93 -7.51
N TYR A 36 -5.10 4.74 -6.49
CA TYR A 36 -6.06 5.09 -5.46
C TYR A 36 -7.31 5.79 -6.03
N GLN A 37 -7.13 6.76 -6.93
CA GLN A 37 -8.25 7.45 -7.57
C GLN A 37 -9.12 6.48 -8.39
N ARG A 38 -8.53 5.57 -9.16
CA ARG A 38 -9.29 4.54 -9.89
C ARG A 38 -10.14 3.67 -8.96
N LEU A 39 -9.63 3.31 -7.79
CA LEU A 39 -10.39 2.56 -6.79
C LEU A 39 -11.54 3.38 -6.20
N ARG A 40 -11.30 4.66 -5.92
CA ARG A 40 -12.35 5.58 -5.43
C ARG A 40 -13.45 5.80 -6.47
N MET A 41 -13.10 5.97 -7.74
CA MET A 41 -14.06 6.08 -8.85
C MET A 41 -14.92 4.81 -9.00
N ARG A 42 -14.36 3.63 -8.71
CA ARG A 42 -15.09 2.35 -8.66
C ARG A 42 -15.96 2.18 -7.39
N GLY A 43 -16.17 3.24 -6.61
CA GLY A 43 -16.99 3.21 -5.41
C GLY A 43 -16.37 2.51 -4.20
N LYS A 44 -15.08 2.14 -4.24
CA LYS A 44 -14.43 1.48 -3.09
C LYS A 44 -14.31 2.45 -1.92
N PRO A 45 -14.66 2.06 -0.68
CA PRO A 45 -14.56 2.94 0.48
C PRO A 45 -13.10 3.35 0.74
N PHE A 46 -12.91 4.54 1.32
CA PHE A 46 -11.61 5.18 1.52
C PHE A 46 -10.56 4.24 2.12
N LYS A 47 -10.89 3.59 3.24
CA LYS A 47 -9.99 2.69 3.94
C LYS A 47 -9.55 1.51 3.06
N LEU A 48 -10.47 0.90 2.32
CA LEU A 48 -10.13 -0.21 1.43
C LEU A 48 -9.28 0.24 0.24
N ALA A 49 -9.55 1.43 -0.28
CA ALA A 49 -8.75 2.01 -1.35
C ALA A 49 -7.30 2.22 -0.90
N ILE A 50 -7.06 2.78 0.30
CA ILE A 50 -5.71 2.93 0.83
C ILE A 50 -5.05 1.58 1.06
N ILE A 51 -5.71 0.63 1.71
CA ILE A 51 -5.12 -0.68 2.01
C ILE A 51 -4.76 -1.43 0.72
N ALA A 52 -5.57 -1.32 -0.33
CA ALA A 52 -5.24 -1.85 -1.64
C ALA A 52 -4.00 -1.18 -2.25
N THR A 53 -3.88 0.14 -2.14
CA THR A 53 -2.70 0.89 -2.60
C THR A 53 -1.46 0.54 -1.79
N VAL A 54 -1.56 0.33 -0.48
CA VAL A 54 -0.46 -0.16 0.37
C VAL A 54 0.03 -1.52 -0.11
N ARG A 55 -0.88 -2.44 -0.42
CA ARG A 55 -0.50 -3.76 -0.97
C ARG A 55 0.20 -3.62 -2.33
N LYS A 56 -0.23 -2.68 -3.17
CA LYS A 56 0.44 -2.38 -4.44
C LYS A 56 1.86 -1.83 -4.22
N LEU A 57 2.05 -0.90 -3.28
CA LEU A 57 3.36 -0.39 -2.91
C LEU A 57 4.31 -1.52 -2.47
N ILE A 58 3.88 -2.37 -1.54
CA ILE A 58 4.70 -3.50 -1.05
C ILE A 58 5.05 -4.46 -2.19
N THR A 59 4.14 -4.68 -3.14
CA THR A 59 4.40 -5.55 -4.30
C THR A 59 5.50 -4.97 -5.19
N ILE A 60 5.49 -3.64 -5.41
CA ILE A 60 6.53 -2.95 -6.17
C ILE A 60 7.88 -3.05 -5.45
N LEU A 61 7.91 -2.76 -4.15
CA LEU A 61 9.13 -2.86 -3.34
C LEU A 61 9.71 -4.27 -3.34
N ASN A 62 8.86 -5.29 -3.20
CA ASN A 62 9.31 -6.69 -3.26
C ASN A 62 9.84 -7.07 -4.65
N ALA A 63 9.26 -6.53 -5.73
CA ALA A 63 9.77 -6.75 -7.08
C ALA A 63 11.15 -6.11 -7.27
N ILE A 64 11.34 -4.89 -6.74
CA ILE A 64 12.65 -4.20 -6.76
C ILE A 64 13.68 -5.01 -5.97
N ALA A 65 13.36 -5.38 -4.73
CA ALA A 65 14.26 -6.16 -3.88
C ALA A 65 14.62 -7.52 -4.49
N ARG A 66 13.70 -8.17 -5.21
CA ARG A 66 14.00 -9.44 -5.90
C ARG A 66 14.94 -9.27 -7.09
N SER A 67 14.85 -8.14 -7.80
CA SER A 67 15.66 -7.86 -8.98
C SER A 67 17.02 -7.26 -8.65
N ASP A 68 17.20 -6.75 -7.44
CA ASP A 68 18.44 -6.14 -6.99
C ASP A 68 19.41 -7.21 -6.42
N PRO A 69 20.60 -7.40 -7.01
CA PRO A 69 21.56 -8.40 -6.57
C PRO A 69 22.07 -8.15 -5.14
N ALA A 70 21.96 -6.93 -4.60
CA ALA A 70 22.32 -6.62 -3.22
C ALA A 70 21.35 -7.25 -2.20
N PHE A 71 20.14 -7.62 -2.62
CA PHE A 71 19.11 -8.27 -1.79
C PHE A 71 18.85 -9.72 -2.19
N ALA A 72 19.54 -10.23 -3.22
CA ALA A 72 19.55 -11.63 -3.60
C ALA A 72 20.43 -12.41 -2.60
N GLN A 73 19.85 -12.76 -1.45
CA GLN A 73 20.44 -13.67 -0.48
C GLN A 73 19.86 -15.07 -0.63
#